data_AF-A0A3D3K0I4-F1
#
_entry.id   AF-A0A3D3K0I4-F1
#
_cell.length_a   1.000
_cell.length_b   1.000
_cell.length_c   1.000
_cell.angle_alpha   90.00
_cell.angle_beta   90.00
_cell.angle_gamma   90.00
#
_symmetry.space_group_name_H-M   'P 1'
#
loop_
_entity.id
_entity.type
_entity.pdbx_description
1 polymer ?
#
loop_
_entity_poly.entity_id
_entity_poly.type
_entity_poly.pdbx_seq_one_letter_code
_entity_poly.pdbx_strand_id
1 'polypeptide(L)'
;MKLGDLAKELNISTKTLIKFIQDFDLELSECLTTNFDVMEDFVKFARENVNFLKKYEEDLMKQKSVQDIAENINQPTEKVEEIIKTEKPIVYDNGLYRSSVSSYGIDNKLGGNYQFVYDYFGKKTSLAERDFIGYRDLFFYIRETLEPFLNPNQLKDWGIHKPAGIILYGPPGSGKIFWANKIAEIINYSFKEVKKYYLGTSFVDGNKTSFNDFLVQMMKEEKVLLFMEDFNEIMTFRNEEKSVSSFDEETKEIILHYIGHFEEEDLLMVGSANTLYNIDREILAPGRFDVVIPIFPPNARERSQMILYHMT
;
A
#
# COMPACT_ATOMS: atom_id res chain seq x y z
N MET A 1 -14.25 16.31 -4.21
CA MET A 1 -14.31 16.62 -2.76
C MET A 1 -13.61 15.50 -2.04
N LYS A 2 -12.82 15.77 -0.98
CA LYS A 2 -12.07 14.71 -0.32
C LYS A 2 -12.97 13.91 0.63
N LEU A 3 -12.56 12.68 0.93
CA LEU A 3 -13.31 11.79 1.83
C LEU A 3 -13.48 12.40 3.24
N GLY A 4 -12.48 13.14 3.72
CA GLY A 4 -12.55 13.86 4.99
C GLY A 4 -13.56 15.00 5.00
N ASP A 5 -13.76 15.68 3.86
CA ASP A 5 -14.76 16.74 3.73
C ASP A 5 -16.17 16.16 3.75
N LEU A 6 -16.37 15.04 3.06
CA LEU A 6 -17.64 14.29 3.09
C LEU A 6 -17.93 13.77 4.50
N ALA A 7 -16.94 13.22 5.20
CA ALA A 7 -17.11 12.76 6.58
C ALA A 7 -17.55 13.89 7.53
N LYS A 8 -16.91 15.06 7.42
CA LYS A 8 -17.30 16.27 8.18
C LYS A 8 -18.72 16.73 7.83
N GLU A 9 -19.10 16.73 6.56
CA GLU A 9 -20.45 17.08 6.10
C GLU A 9 -21.51 16.16 6.73
N LEU A 10 -21.23 14.86 6.75
CA LEU A 10 -22.16 13.84 7.27
C LEU A 10 -22.15 13.72 8.81
N ASN A 11 -21.23 14.42 9.48
CA ASN A 11 -20.98 14.33 10.92
C ASN A 11 -20.68 12.89 11.38
N ILE A 12 -19.77 12.23 10.66
CA ILE A 12 -19.21 10.91 10.97
C ILE A 12 -17.68 10.94 10.79
N SER A 13 -16.96 9.95 11.30
CA SER A 13 -15.51 9.86 11.12
C SER A 13 -15.10 9.33 9.75
N THR A 14 -13.97 9.81 9.21
CA THR A 14 -13.39 9.28 7.96
C THR A 14 -13.09 7.79 8.05
N LYS A 15 -12.71 7.31 9.25
CA LYS A 15 -12.46 5.89 9.51
C LYS A 15 -13.71 5.04 9.28
N THR A 16 -14.89 5.55 9.63
CA THR A 16 -16.18 4.88 9.39
C THR A 16 -16.41 4.65 7.91
N LEU A 17 -16.18 5.66 7.06
CA LEU A 17 -16.36 5.52 5.60
C LEU A 17 -15.39 4.51 4.99
N ILE A 18 -14.12 4.54 5.40
CA ILE A 18 -13.11 3.57 4.95
C ILE A 18 -13.52 2.15 5.37
N LYS A 19 -13.93 1.98 6.63
CA LYS A 19 -14.31 0.68 7.17
C LYS A 19 -15.59 0.15 6.51
N PHE A 20 -16.53 1.02 6.18
CA PHE A 20 -17.73 0.68 5.42
C PHE A 20 -17.38 0.16 4.02
N ILE A 21 -16.53 0.85 3.27
CA ILE A 21 -16.07 0.40 1.94
C ILE A 21 -15.46 -1.01 2.02
N GLN A 22 -14.69 -1.29 3.07
CA GLN A 22 -14.09 -2.61 3.30
C GLN A 22 -15.11 -3.68 3.69
N ASP A 23 -15.98 -3.39 4.67
CA ASP A 23 -16.96 -4.35 5.20
C ASP A 23 -18.00 -4.77 4.14
N PHE A 24 -18.32 -3.86 3.22
CA PHE A 24 -19.26 -4.08 2.13
C PHE A 24 -18.59 -4.50 0.81
N ASP A 25 -17.27 -4.68 0.82
CA ASP A 25 -16.46 -5.13 -0.33
C ASP A 25 -16.64 -4.24 -1.58
N LEU A 26 -16.82 -2.93 -1.38
CA LEU A 26 -17.04 -1.99 -2.47
C LEU A 26 -15.76 -1.83 -3.31
N GLU A 27 -15.95 -1.59 -4.61
CA GLU A 27 -14.82 -1.27 -5.47
C GLU A 27 -14.37 0.16 -5.22
N LEU A 28 -13.07 0.32 -4.98
CA LEU A 28 -12.52 1.62 -4.65
C LEU A 28 -12.52 2.58 -5.84
N SER A 29 -12.49 2.05 -7.07
CA SER A 29 -12.74 2.79 -8.30
C SER A 29 -14.16 3.35 -8.40
N GLU A 30 -15.15 2.71 -7.76
CA GLU A 30 -16.53 3.21 -7.70
C GLU A 30 -16.73 4.23 -6.58
N CYS A 31 -15.86 4.19 -5.56
CA CYS A 31 -15.96 5.06 -4.39
C CYS A 31 -15.09 6.31 -4.51
N LEU A 32 -13.90 6.19 -5.09
CA LEU A 32 -12.85 7.20 -5.12
C LEU A 32 -12.19 7.28 -6.50
N THR A 33 -11.85 8.50 -6.92
CA THR A 33 -11.02 8.74 -8.10
C THR A 33 -9.55 8.39 -7.83
N THR A 34 -8.75 8.37 -8.91
CA THR A 34 -7.29 8.25 -8.87
C THR A 34 -6.60 9.36 -8.06
N ASN A 35 -7.28 10.49 -7.83
CA ASN A 35 -6.81 11.60 -6.98
C ASN A 35 -7.44 11.61 -5.58
N PHE A 36 -8.09 10.51 -5.17
CA PHE A 36 -8.78 10.35 -3.88
C PHE A 36 -9.93 11.35 -3.65
N ASP A 37 -10.45 11.95 -4.72
CA ASP A 37 -11.74 12.61 -4.64
C ASP A 37 -12.83 11.55 -4.56
N VAL A 38 -13.85 11.80 -3.75
CA VAL A 38 -14.99 10.92 -3.66
C VAL A 38 -15.78 11.00 -4.97
N MET A 39 -16.09 9.84 -5.55
CA MET A 39 -16.94 9.73 -6.74
C MET A 39 -18.34 10.28 -6.46
N GLU A 40 -18.97 10.90 -7.46
CA GLU A 40 -20.30 11.50 -7.30
C GLU A 40 -21.35 10.49 -6.82
N ASP A 41 -21.31 9.26 -7.34
CA ASP A 41 -22.21 8.19 -6.92
C ASP A 41 -22.02 7.80 -5.46
N PHE A 42 -20.79 7.79 -4.95
CA PHE A 42 -20.52 7.53 -3.54
C PHE A 42 -20.93 8.70 -2.64
N VAL A 43 -20.73 9.94 -3.08
CA VAL A 43 -21.26 11.13 -2.38
C VAL A 43 -22.78 11.05 -2.27
N LYS A 44 -23.46 10.72 -3.38
CA LYS A 44 -24.91 10.59 -3.43
C LYS A 44 -25.41 9.47 -2.52
N PHE A 45 -24.81 8.28 -2.62
CA PHE A 45 -25.07 7.16 -1.72
C PHE A 45 -24.93 7.57 -0.25
N ALA A 46 -23.82 8.21 0.13
CA ALA A 46 -23.52 8.55 1.51
C ALA A 46 -24.49 9.60 2.08
N ARG A 47 -24.94 10.56 1.26
CA ARG A 47 -25.96 11.55 1.63
C ARG A 47 -27.33 10.91 1.82
N GLU A 48 -27.76 10.07 0.88
CA GLU A 48 -29.05 9.40 0.95
C GLU A 48 -29.13 8.38 2.11
N ASN A 49 -28.00 7.78 2.47
CA ASN A 49 -27.92 6.72 3.49
C ASN A 49 -27.22 7.17 4.79
N VAL A 50 -27.17 8.47 5.07
CA VAL A 50 -26.48 9.03 6.24
C VAL A 50 -26.95 8.44 7.57
N ASN A 51 -28.25 8.14 7.69
CA ASN A 51 -28.83 7.55 8.89
C ASN A 51 -28.27 6.15 9.17
N PHE A 52 -28.09 5.35 8.10
CA PHE A 52 -27.46 4.04 8.22
C PHE A 52 -25.98 4.18 8.58
N LEU A 53 -25.23 5.08 7.93
CA LEU A 53 -23.81 5.29 8.21
C LEU A 53 -23.55 5.74 9.66
N LYS A 54 -24.44 6.56 10.23
CA LYS A 54 -24.38 6.94 11.65
C LYS A 54 -24.65 5.74 12.57
N LYS A 55 -25.68 4.94 12.27
CA LYS A 55 -25.97 3.71 13.03
C LYS A 55 -24.82 2.71 12.95
N TYR A 56 -24.18 2.63 11.79
CA TYR A 56 -22.99 1.82 11.54
C TYR A 56 -21.79 2.32 12.35
N GLU A 57 -21.55 3.64 12.41
CA GLU A 57 -20.49 4.23 13.23
C GLU A 57 -20.69 3.95 14.73
N GLU A 58 -21.90 4.19 15.23
CA GLU A 58 -22.23 3.91 16.62
C GLU A 58 -22.00 2.45 16.97
N ASP A 59 -22.36 1.54 16.06
CA ASP A 59 -22.12 0.11 16.22
C ASP A 59 -20.63 -0.24 16.18
N LEU A 60 -19.85 0.39 15.29
CA LEU A 60 -18.41 0.16 15.16
C LEU A 60 -17.63 0.60 16.42
N MET A 61 -18.10 1.64 17.12
CA MET A 61 -17.44 2.16 18.32
C MET A 61 -17.82 1.42 19.61
N LYS A 62 -18.88 0.59 19.60
CA LYS A 62 -19.34 -0.15 20.78
C LYS A 62 -18.45 -1.35 21.09
N GLN A 63 -18.27 -1.62 22.38
CA GLN A 63 -17.81 -2.94 22.85
C GLN A 63 -19.01 -3.88 22.79
N LYS A 64 -18.85 -5.02 22.13
CA LYS A 64 -19.95 -5.95 21.81
C LYS A 64 -19.44 -7.37 21.95
N SER A 65 -20.18 -8.23 22.62
CA SER A 65 -19.95 -9.68 22.60
C SER A 65 -20.48 -10.29 21.30
N VAL A 66 -20.13 -11.56 21.04
CA VAL A 66 -20.70 -12.33 19.92
C VAL A 66 -22.22 -12.40 20.04
N GLN A 67 -22.76 -12.48 21.26
CA GLN A 67 -24.19 -12.49 21.53
C GLN A 67 -24.83 -11.14 21.17
N ASP A 68 -24.23 -10.03 21.59
CA ASP A 68 -24.73 -8.69 21.26
C ASP A 68 -24.76 -8.45 19.74
N ILE A 69 -23.74 -8.94 19.03
CA ILE A 69 -23.68 -8.86 17.56
C ILE A 69 -24.81 -9.67 16.95
N ALA A 70 -24.96 -10.93 17.37
CA ALA A 70 -25.98 -11.87 16.88
C ALA A 70 -27.40 -11.33 17.08
N GLU A 71 -27.68 -10.75 18.25
CA GLU A 71 -28.96 -10.10 18.55
C GLU A 71 -29.20 -8.86 17.67
N ASN A 72 -28.19 -8.00 17.51
CA ASN A 72 -28.31 -6.76 16.73
C ASN A 72 -28.64 -7.02 15.25
N ILE A 73 -28.13 -8.12 14.69
CA ILE A 73 -28.33 -8.48 13.27
C ILE A 73 -29.35 -9.60 13.09
N ASN A 74 -29.93 -10.11 14.18
CA ASN A 74 -30.88 -11.21 14.19
C ASN A 74 -30.37 -12.47 13.46
N GLN A 75 -29.11 -12.86 13.73
CA GLN A 75 -28.45 -14.04 13.17
C GLN A 75 -28.10 -15.06 14.27
N PRO A 76 -27.97 -16.35 13.96
CA PRO A 76 -27.54 -17.36 14.94
C PRO A 76 -26.13 -17.09 15.46
N THR A 77 -25.94 -17.12 16.78
CA THR A 77 -24.66 -16.86 17.46
C THR A 77 -23.53 -17.74 16.94
N GLU A 78 -23.81 -19.00 16.61
CA GLU A 78 -22.84 -19.97 16.08
C GLU A 78 -22.21 -19.50 14.76
N LYS A 79 -23.03 -18.93 13.85
CA LYS A 79 -22.57 -18.41 12.56
C LYS A 79 -21.74 -17.14 12.71
N VAL A 80 -22.14 -16.28 13.65
CA VAL A 80 -21.39 -15.05 13.98
C VAL A 80 -20.02 -15.42 14.56
N GLU A 81 -19.97 -16.41 15.44
CA GLU A 81 -18.73 -16.88 16.04
C GLU A 81 -17.77 -17.49 15.01
N GLU A 82 -18.29 -18.23 14.04
CA GLU A 82 -17.50 -18.81 12.95
C GLU A 82 -16.82 -17.75 12.08
N ILE A 83 -17.54 -16.68 11.70
CA ILE A 83 -16.98 -15.55 10.95
C ILE A 83 -15.91 -14.82 11.78
N ILE A 84 -16.18 -14.54 13.05
CA ILE A 84 -15.23 -13.85 13.93
C ILE A 84 -13.94 -14.68 14.10
N LYS A 85 -14.05 -16.01 14.24
CA LYS A 85 -12.89 -16.92 14.32
C LYS A 85 -12.08 -16.96 13.03
N THR A 86 -12.76 -16.91 11.88
CA THR A 86 -12.13 -16.94 10.55
C THR A 86 -11.35 -15.66 10.28
N GLU A 87 -11.81 -14.51 10.79
CA GLU A 87 -11.19 -13.20 10.55
C GLU A 87 -10.06 -12.80 11.50
N LYS A 88 -9.82 -13.56 12.58
CA LYS A 88 -8.77 -13.29 13.59
C LYS A 88 -8.64 -11.80 13.97
N PRO A 89 -9.68 -11.15 14.51
CA PRO A 89 -9.52 -9.80 15.07
C PRO A 89 -8.54 -9.82 16.26
N ILE A 90 -7.86 -8.70 16.51
CA ILE A 90 -6.93 -8.55 17.64
C ILE A 90 -7.68 -8.82 18.95
N VAL A 91 -7.34 -9.93 19.63
CA VAL A 91 -7.94 -10.35 20.90
C VAL A 91 -7.20 -9.67 22.06
N TYR A 92 -7.92 -9.00 22.95
CA TYR A 92 -7.38 -8.51 24.24
C TYR A 92 -7.79 -9.48 25.36
N ASP A 93 -6.90 -9.67 26.34
CA ASP A 93 -6.88 -10.74 27.37
C ASP A 93 -8.12 -10.89 28.28
N ASN A 94 -9.18 -10.10 28.09
CA ASN A 94 -10.30 -10.02 29.02
C ASN A 94 -11.55 -10.80 28.54
N GLY A 95 -11.47 -11.55 27.43
CA GLY A 95 -12.60 -12.28 26.85
C GLY A 95 -13.74 -11.39 26.32
N LEU A 96 -13.58 -10.06 26.41
CA LEU A 96 -14.48 -9.05 25.88
C LEU A 96 -13.92 -8.52 24.55
N TYR A 97 -14.72 -8.59 23.49
CA TYR A 97 -14.34 -8.00 22.21
C TYR A 97 -14.53 -6.48 22.30
N ARG A 98 -13.42 -5.73 22.22
CA ARG A 98 -13.46 -4.49 21.43
C ARG A 98 -13.50 -4.94 19.98
N SER A 99 -14.67 -5.27 19.44
CA SER A 99 -14.73 -5.66 18.05
C SER A 99 -14.39 -4.41 17.23
N SER A 100 -13.21 -4.37 16.63
CA SER A 100 -12.90 -3.49 15.49
C SER A 100 -13.73 -3.85 14.23
N VAL A 101 -14.85 -4.56 14.44
CA VAL A 101 -15.68 -5.22 13.46
C VAL A 101 -17.11 -4.72 13.66
N SER A 102 -17.71 -4.21 12.59
CA SER A 102 -19.11 -3.82 12.62
C SER A 102 -20.00 -5.07 12.59
N SER A 103 -21.13 -5.02 13.29
CA SER A 103 -22.15 -6.06 13.25
C SER A 103 -22.71 -6.18 11.82
N TYR A 104 -22.92 -5.05 11.14
CA TYR A 104 -23.41 -5.01 9.75
C TYR A 104 -22.43 -5.63 8.75
N GLY A 105 -21.12 -5.49 8.95
CA GLY A 105 -20.11 -6.14 8.12
C GLY A 105 -20.10 -7.66 8.28
N ILE A 106 -20.36 -8.15 9.50
CA ILE A 106 -20.56 -9.59 9.75
C ILE A 106 -21.85 -10.07 9.08
N ASP A 107 -22.95 -9.34 9.27
CA ASP A 107 -24.23 -9.68 8.66
C ASP A 107 -24.18 -9.69 7.13
N ASN A 108 -23.47 -8.73 6.52
CA ASN A 108 -23.23 -8.70 5.08
C ASN A 108 -22.56 -10.02 4.59
N LYS A 109 -21.59 -10.54 5.34
CA LYS A 109 -20.93 -11.83 5.03
C LYS A 109 -21.84 -13.04 5.26
N LEU A 110 -22.83 -12.91 6.15
CA LEU A 110 -23.88 -13.92 6.38
C LEU A 110 -25.02 -13.85 5.36
N GLY A 111 -24.95 -12.94 4.39
CA GLY A 111 -25.99 -12.74 3.36
C GLY A 111 -27.09 -11.78 3.77
N GLY A 112 -26.81 -10.86 4.70
CA GLY A 112 -27.70 -9.79 5.09
C GLY A 112 -28.16 -8.94 3.90
N ASN A 113 -29.39 -8.43 3.96
CA ASN A 113 -29.99 -7.70 2.85
C ASN A 113 -29.65 -6.20 2.92
N TYR A 114 -28.60 -5.82 2.21
CA TYR A 114 -28.17 -4.42 2.02
C TYR A 114 -28.38 -3.96 0.58
N GLN A 115 -29.54 -4.28 -0.01
CA GLN A 115 -29.85 -3.98 -1.41
C GLN A 115 -29.60 -2.50 -1.78
N PHE A 116 -29.87 -1.56 -0.88
CA PHE A 116 -29.61 -0.13 -1.07
C PHE A 116 -28.13 0.22 -1.33
N VAL A 117 -27.18 -0.63 -0.88
CA VAL A 117 -25.75 -0.50 -1.19
C VAL A 117 -25.49 -1.00 -2.62
N TYR A 118 -26.07 -2.14 -2.99
CA TYR A 118 -25.92 -2.73 -4.32
C TYR A 118 -26.75 -2.03 -5.41
N ASP A 119 -27.75 -1.24 -5.06
CA ASP A 119 -28.45 -0.40 -6.04
C ASP A 119 -27.52 0.71 -6.59
N TYR A 120 -26.50 1.09 -5.81
CA TYR A 120 -25.45 2.03 -6.21
C TYR A 120 -24.20 1.32 -6.77
N PHE A 121 -23.77 0.22 -6.13
CA PHE A 121 -22.48 -0.44 -6.39
C PHE A 121 -22.62 -1.89 -6.87
N GLY A 122 -23.82 -2.31 -7.31
CA GLY A 122 -24.14 -3.70 -7.64
C GLY A 122 -23.68 -4.14 -9.02
N LYS A 123 -23.26 -3.21 -9.88
CA LYS A 123 -22.51 -3.55 -11.09
C LYS A 123 -21.07 -3.80 -10.70
N LYS A 124 -20.76 -5.00 -10.18
CA LYS A 124 -19.35 -5.40 -10.03
C LYS A 124 -18.67 -5.23 -11.38
N THR A 125 -17.71 -4.32 -11.47
CA THR A 125 -16.81 -4.23 -12.61
C THR A 125 -16.32 -5.63 -12.88
N SER A 126 -16.54 -6.10 -14.10
CA SER A 126 -16.10 -7.45 -14.47
C SER A 126 -14.60 -7.53 -14.22
N LEU A 127 -14.07 -8.70 -13.85
CA LEU A 127 -12.63 -8.82 -13.63
C LEU A 127 -11.82 -8.35 -14.85
N ALA A 128 -12.40 -8.47 -16.06
CA ALA A 128 -11.81 -8.00 -17.31
C ALA A 128 -11.68 -6.46 -17.42
N GLU A 129 -12.47 -5.70 -16.66
CA GLU A 129 -12.51 -4.23 -16.70
C GLU A 129 -11.78 -3.59 -15.51
N ARG A 130 -11.17 -4.40 -14.62
CA ARG A 130 -10.43 -3.88 -13.45
C ARG A 130 -8.99 -3.54 -13.80
N ASP A 131 -8.57 -2.33 -13.42
CA ASP A 131 -7.19 -1.85 -13.58
C ASP A 131 -6.17 -2.59 -12.71
N PHE A 132 -6.62 -3.27 -11.64
CA PHE A 132 -5.75 -3.98 -10.72
C PHE A 132 -6.44 -5.17 -10.05
N ILE A 133 -5.77 -6.33 -9.99
CA ILE A 133 -6.37 -7.60 -9.55
C ILE A 133 -5.42 -8.33 -8.58
N GLY A 134 -5.98 -8.77 -7.45
CA GLY A 134 -5.19 -9.27 -6.33
C GLY A 134 -4.46 -8.14 -5.59
N TYR A 135 -3.83 -8.46 -4.46
CA TYR A 135 -3.05 -7.52 -3.64
C TYR A 135 -3.73 -6.17 -3.31
N ARG A 136 -5.04 -6.15 -3.09
CA ARG A 136 -5.78 -4.88 -2.90
C ARG A 136 -5.29 -4.15 -1.66
N ASP A 137 -5.08 -4.86 -0.57
CA ASP A 137 -4.63 -4.26 0.69
C ASP A 137 -3.24 -3.63 0.53
N LEU A 138 -2.34 -4.32 -0.17
CA LEU A 138 -1.01 -3.83 -0.47
C LEU A 138 -1.05 -2.61 -1.40
N PHE A 139 -1.94 -2.60 -2.39
CA PHE A 139 -2.14 -1.44 -3.25
C PHE A 139 -2.51 -0.19 -2.44
N PHE A 140 -3.48 -0.29 -1.52
CA PHE A 140 -3.87 0.84 -0.69
C PHE A 140 -2.77 1.28 0.25
N TYR A 141 -2.07 0.32 0.87
CA TYR A 141 -0.93 0.61 1.73
C TYR A 141 0.18 1.37 0.98
N ILE A 142 0.55 0.89 -0.21
CA ILE A 142 1.55 1.55 -1.06
C ILE A 142 1.06 2.95 -1.44
N ARG A 143 -0.19 3.09 -1.88
CA ARG A 143 -0.73 4.38 -2.29
C ARG A 143 -0.77 5.40 -1.16
N GLU A 144 -1.09 4.97 0.06
CA GLU A 144 -1.02 5.80 1.28
C GLU A 144 0.43 6.18 1.60
N THR A 145 1.35 5.23 1.49
CA THR A 145 2.79 5.47 1.67
C THR A 145 3.36 6.47 0.67
N LEU A 146 2.78 6.51 -0.54
CA LEU A 146 3.18 7.40 -1.63
C LEU A 146 2.43 8.74 -1.64
N GLU A 147 1.56 9.01 -0.66
CA GLU A 147 0.83 10.27 -0.55
C GLU A 147 1.73 11.52 -0.67
N PRO A 148 2.96 11.53 -0.09
CA PRO A 148 3.93 12.61 -0.31
C PRO A 148 4.23 12.92 -1.78
N PHE A 149 4.23 11.93 -2.67
CA PHE A 149 4.48 12.17 -4.10
C PHE A 149 3.24 12.69 -4.82
N LEU A 150 2.05 12.31 -4.35
CA LEU A 150 0.78 12.60 -5.00
C LEU A 150 0.24 13.99 -4.64
N ASN A 151 0.50 14.48 -3.43
CA ASN A 151 0.01 15.78 -2.95
C ASN A 151 1.15 16.67 -2.39
N PRO A 152 2.09 17.14 -3.23
CA PRO A 152 3.24 17.94 -2.77
C PRO A 152 2.87 19.25 -2.08
N ASN A 153 1.67 19.79 -2.33
CA ASN A 153 1.20 21.01 -1.66
C ASN A 153 0.88 20.77 -0.17
N GLN A 154 0.38 19.58 0.17
CA GLN A 154 0.01 19.23 1.54
C GLN A 154 1.25 19.01 2.43
N LEU A 155 2.34 18.51 1.86
CA LEU A 155 3.65 18.39 2.52
C LEU A 155 4.20 19.73 3.00
N LYS A 156 4.10 20.78 2.17
CA LYS A 156 4.62 22.13 2.50
C LYS A 156 3.97 22.69 3.76
N ASP A 157 2.69 22.39 3.97
CA ASP A 157 1.95 22.84 5.14
C ASP A 157 2.32 22.05 6.41
N TRP A 158 2.77 20.80 6.27
CA TRP A 158 3.12 19.91 7.38
C TRP A 158 4.61 19.88 7.70
N GLY A 159 5.47 20.41 6.82
CA GLY A 159 6.92 20.39 6.97
C GLY A 159 7.52 18.98 6.86
N ILE A 160 6.86 18.08 6.12
CA ILE A 160 7.30 16.72 5.88
C ILE A 160 8.00 16.67 4.52
N HIS A 161 8.99 15.78 4.36
CA HIS A 161 9.74 15.55 3.14
C HIS A 161 9.29 14.26 2.44
N LYS A 162 9.46 14.19 1.12
CA LYS A 162 9.28 12.93 0.38
C LYS A 162 10.37 11.93 0.81
N PRO A 163 10.08 10.63 0.85
CA PRO A 163 11.12 9.64 1.12
C PRO A 163 12.11 9.59 -0.06
N ALA A 164 13.41 9.67 0.24
CA ALA A 164 14.46 9.55 -0.77
C ALA A 164 14.60 8.11 -1.29
N GLY A 165 14.29 7.12 -0.45
CA GLY A 165 14.44 5.71 -0.75
C GLY A 165 13.31 4.85 -0.19
N ILE A 166 12.91 3.83 -0.94
CA ILE A 166 11.95 2.81 -0.52
C ILE A 166 12.59 1.43 -0.63
N ILE A 167 12.38 0.56 0.36
CA ILE A 167 12.76 -0.86 0.29
C ILE A 167 11.53 -1.74 0.15
N LEU A 168 11.44 -2.48 -0.96
CA LEU A 168 10.44 -3.52 -1.15
C LEU A 168 11.02 -4.84 -0.68
N TYR A 169 10.48 -5.42 0.40
CA TYR A 169 11.02 -6.66 0.95
C TYR A 169 10.02 -7.81 0.94
N GLY A 170 10.51 -9.02 0.69
CA GLY A 170 9.67 -10.21 0.67
C GLY A 170 10.36 -11.38 -0.04
N PRO A 171 9.73 -12.57 -0.04
CA PRO A 171 10.32 -13.75 -0.67
C PRO A 171 10.57 -13.56 -2.18
N PRO A 172 11.45 -14.36 -2.80
CA PRO A 172 11.63 -14.34 -4.25
C PRO A 172 10.32 -14.70 -4.96
N GLY A 173 10.06 -14.08 -6.11
CA GLY A 173 8.84 -14.30 -6.89
C GLY A 173 7.57 -13.63 -6.35
N SER A 174 7.66 -12.82 -5.29
CA SER A 174 6.53 -12.04 -4.75
C SER A 174 6.10 -10.83 -5.60
N GLY A 175 6.79 -10.56 -6.71
CA GLY A 175 6.46 -9.45 -7.60
C GLY A 175 7.04 -8.10 -7.20
N LYS A 176 8.17 -8.07 -6.46
CA LYS A 176 8.85 -6.82 -6.06
C LYS A 176 9.11 -5.86 -7.23
N ILE A 177 9.65 -6.35 -8.35
CA ILE A 177 9.92 -5.51 -9.53
C ILE A 177 8.62 -5.00 -10.18
N PHE A 178 7.57 -5.84 -10.21
CA PHE A 178 6.25 -5.44 -10.68
C PHE A 178 5.70 -4.29 -9.82
N TRP A 179 5.83 -4.40 -8.50
CA TRP A 179 5.42 -3.33 -7.59
C TRP A 179 6.25 -2.07 -7.72
N ALA A 180 7.57 -2.17 -7.93
CA ALA A 180 8.40 -1.00 -8.18
C ALA A 180 7.98 -0.26 -9.46
N ASN A 181 7.67 -1.00 -10.53
CA ASN A 181 7.12 -0.42 -11.75
C ASN A 181 5.75 0.22 -11.49
N LYS A 182 4.87 -0.46 -10.74
CA LYS A 182 3.55 0.06 -10.40
C LYS A 182 3.63 1.33 -9.53
N ILE A 183 4.59 1.40 -8.62
CA ILE A 183 4.88 2.60 -7.83
C ILE A 183 5.22 3.75 -8.77
N ALA A 184 6.14 3.53 -9.72
CA ALA A 184 6.51 4.54 -10.72
C ALA A 184 5.29 5.04 -11.52
N GLU A 185 4.41 4.14 -11.96
CA GLU A 185 3.15 4.51 -12.62
C GLU A 185 2.25 5.37 -11.71
N ILE A 186 2.06 4.97 -10.44
CA ILE A 186 1.19 5.68 -9.48
C ILE A 186 1.66 7.12 -9.28
N ILE A 187 2.97 7.34 -9.14
CA ILE A 187 3.54 8.67 -8.89
C ILE A 187 3.90 9.42 -10.17
N ASN A 188 3.67 8.83 -11.35
CA ASN A 188 4.01 9.36 -12.68
C ASN A 188 5.51 9.63 -12.86
N TYR A 189 6.34 8.65 -12.52
CA TYR A 189 7.80 8.64 -12.68
C TYR A 189 8.21 7.65 -13.78
N SER A 190 9.31 7.92 -14.47
CA SER A 190 9.92 6.99 -15.41
C SER A 190 10.61 5.86 -14.64
N PHE A 191 10.19 4.61 -14.88
CA PHE A 191 10.83 3.44 -14.29
C PHE A 191 12.14 3.10 -15.01
N LYS A 192 13.24 3.00 -14.27
CA LYS A 192 14.55 2.55 -14.77
C LYS A 192 15.12 1.47 -13.85
N GLU A 193 15.50 0.34 -14.42
CA GLU A 193 16.17 -0.72 -13.68
C GLU A 193 17.69 -0.51 -13.72
N VAL A 194 18.32 -0.49 -12.55
CA VAL A 194 19.77 -0.45 -12.41
C VAL A 194 20.33 -1.84 -12.66
N LYS A 195 20.93 -2.03 -13.83
CA LYS A 195 21.58 -3.30 -14.18
C LYS A 195 22.86 -3.51 -13.37
N LYS A 196 23.13 -4.77 -12.96
CA LYS A 196 24.29 -5.11 -12.10
C LYS A 196 25.64 -4.67 -12.70
N TYR A 197 25.79 -4.60 -14.02
CA TYR A 197 27.04 -4.13 -14.63
C TYR A 197 27.31 -2.63 -14.40
N TYR A 198 26.33 -1.84 -13.95
CA TYR A 198 26.58 -0.46 -13.55
C TYR A 198 27.17 -0.32 -12.16
N LEU A 199 27.11 -1.33 -11.29
CA LEU A 199 27.49 -1.26 -9.86
C LEU A 199 29.01 -1.17 -9.61
N GLY A 200 29.78 -0.83 -10.64
CA GLY A 200 31.23 -0.70 -10.60
C GLY A 200 31.72 -0.04 -11.88
N THR A 201 33.04 -0.06 -12.08
CA THR A 201 33.63 0.42 -13.33
C THR A 201 33.41 -0.62 -14.43
N SER A 202 32.65 -0.25 -15.46
CA SER A 202 32.37 -1.08 -16.63
C SER A 202 32.66 -0.35 -17.94
N PHE A 203 32.78 -1.12 -19.03
CA PHE A 203 32.88 -0.57 -20.38
C PHE A 203 31.57 -0.84 -21.11
N VAL A 204 30.85 0.22 -21.48
CA VAL A 204 29.62 0.15 -22.29
C VAL A 204 29.91 0.90 -23.59
N ASP A 205 29.74 0.23 -24.73
CA ASP A 205 29.99 0.78 -26.07
C ASP A 205 31.38 1.41 -26.26
N GLY A 206 32.39 0.83 -25.61
CA GLY A 206 33.79 1.30 -25.67
C GLY A 206 34.12 2.47 -24.74
N ASN A 207 33.14 3.01 -24.01
CA ASN A 207 33.34 4.06 -23.03
C ASN A 207 33.35 3.48 -21.61
N LYS A 208 34.32 3.93 -20.80
CA LYS A 208 34.35 3.63 -19.36
C LYS A 208 33.20 4.37 -18.68
N THR A 209 32.30 3.64 -18.03
CA THR A 209 31.20 4.18 -17.22
C THR A 209 31.27 3.61 -15.82
N SER A 210 30.90 4.41 -14.83
CA SER A 210 30.76 3.99 -13.44
C SER A 210 29.31 4.13 -12.97
N PHE A 211 28.98 3.55 -11.81
CA PHE A 211 27.71 3.79 -11.14
C PHE A 211 27.49 5.29 -10.87
N ASN A 212 28.56 6.01 -10.51
CA ASN A 212 28.51 7.45 -10.28
C ASN A 212 28.06 8.21 -11.54
N ASP A 213 28.66 7.93 -12.69
CA ASP A 213 28.29 8.60 -13.95
C ASP A 213 26.84 8.31 -14.34
N PHE A 214 26.42 7.05 -14.15
CA PHE A 214 25.04 6.64 -14.36
C PHE A 214 24.08 7.39 -13.44
N LEU A 215 24.36 7.44 -12.13
CA LEU A 215 23.50 8.11 -11.16
C LEU A 215 23.40 9.62 -11.44
N VAL A 216 24.52 10.27 -11.75
CA VAL A 216 24.57 11.70 -12.14
C VAL A 216 23.79 11.96 -13.42
N GLN A 217 23.78 11.02 -14.36
CA GLN A 217 22.93 11.12 -15.56
C GLN A 217 21.45 11.00 -15.20
N MET A 218 21.08 10.05 -14.33
CA MET A 218 19.69 9.83 -13.93
C MET A 218 19.13 10.99 -13.10
N MET A 219 19.93 11.63 -12.25
CA MET A 219 19.50 12.84 -11.52
C MET A 219 19.15 14.02 -12.43
N LYS A 220 19.56 14.01 -13.72
CA LYS A 220 19.15 15.04 -14.69
C LYS A 220 17.81 14.72 -15.35
N GLU A 221 17.26 13.52 -15.14
CA GLU A 221 15.91 13.18 -15.59
C GLU A 221 14.90 13.71 -14.57
N GLU A 222 13.85 14.39 -15.05
CA GLU A 222 12.95 15.17 -14.17
C GLU A 222 12.19 14.33 -13.14
N LYS A 223 11.73 13.11 -13.47
CA LYS A 223 10.97 12.26 -12.55
C LYS A 223 11.32 10.82 -12.81
N VAL A 224 12.28 10.30 -12.06
CA VAL A 224 12.84 8.97 -12.33
C VAL A 224 12.81 8.10 -11.08
N LEU A 225 12.32 6.87 -11.26
CA LEU A 225 12.38 5.82 -10.25
C LEU A 225 13.48 4.83 -10.64
N LEU A 226 14.56 4.79 -9.85
CA LEU A 226 15.66 3.84 -10.01
C LEU A 226 15.42 2.59 -9.18
N PHE A 227 15.18 1.47 -9.84
CA PHE A 227 14.99 0.17 -9.18
C PHE A 227 16.29 -0.62 -9.11
N MET A 228 16.69 -1.02 -7.91
CA MET A 228 17.86 -1.87 -7.66
C MET A 228 17.42 -3.24 -7.14
N GLU A 229 17.71 -4.29 -7.91
CA GLU A 229 17.48 -5.66 -7.48
C GLU A 229 18.58 -6.14 -6.52
N ASP A 230 18.22 -7.02 -5.57
CA ASP A 230 19.13 -7.53 -4.53
C ASP A 230 19.83 -6.41 -3.74
N PHE A 231 19.13 -5.31 -3.51
CA PHE A 231 19.63 -4.14 -2.78
C PHE A 231 20.18 -4.50 -1.40
N ASN A 232 19.60 -5.52 -0.74
CA ASN A 232 20.10 -5.99 0.54
C ASN A 232 21.49 -6.63 0.49
N GLU A 233 21.97 -7.07 -0.68
CA GLU A 233 23.33 -7.61 -0.84
C GLU A 233 24.34 -6.46 -0.90
N ILE A 234 24.02 -5.42 -1.67
CA ILE A 234 24.84 -4.21 -1.84
C ILE A 234 24.92 -3.41 -0.53
N MET A 235 23.80 -3.30 0.18
CA MET A 235 23.68 -2.51 1.41
C MET A 235 24.04 -3.27 2.68
N THR A 236 24.86 -4.32 2.58
CA THR A 236 25.26 -5.09 3.77
C THR A 236 26.21 -4.28 4.66
N PHE A 237 26.10 -4.44 5.99
CA PHE A 237 27.08 -3.88 6.92
C PHE A 237 28.45 -4.55 6.76
N ARG A 238 29.52 -3.81 7.03
CA ARG A 238 30.88 -4.34 6.95
C ARG A 238 31.09 -5.42 8.01
N ASN A 239 31.49 -6.61 7.59
CA ASN A 239 31.77 -7.73 8.50
C ASN A 239 33.15 -8.28 8.16
N GLU A 240 34.07 -8.34 9.14
CA GLU A 240 35.46 -8.79 8.92
C GLU A 240 35.55 -10.23 8.38
N GLU A 241 34.53 -11.05 8.63
CA GLU A 241 34.45 -12.45 8.19
C GLU A 241 33.86 -12.66 6.79
N LYS A 242 33.20 -11.64 6.20
CA LYS A 242 32.60 -11.72 4.86
C LYS A 242 33.32 -10.78 3.90
N SER A 243 33.88 -11.35 2.83
CA SER A 243 34.37 -10.56 1.71
C SER A 243 33.20 -9.88 0.99
N VAL A 244 32.92 -8.62 1.31
CA VAL A 244 32.06 -7.76 0.51
C VAL A 244 32.82 -7.39 -0.77
N SER A 245 32.15 -7.35 -1.92
CA SER A 245 32.82 -6.95 -3.15
C SER A 245 33.18 -5.46 -3.08
N SER A 246 34.35 -5.06 -3.56
CA SER A 246 34.77 -3.66 -3.57
C SER A 246 33.81 -2.75 -4.36
N PHE A 247 33.11 -3.34 -5.34
CA PHE A 247 32.12 -2.67 -6.17
C PHE A 247 30.83 -2.34 -5.41
N ASP A 248 30.37 -3.25 -4.55
CA ASP A 248 29.20 -3.01 -3.70
C ASP A 248 29.47 -1.90 -2.68
N GLU A 249 30.69 -1.88 -2.11
CA GLU A 249 31.11 -0.84 -1.17
C GLU A 249 31.20 0.55 -1.84
N GLU A 250 31.81 0.63 -3.03
CA GLU A 250 31.84 1.85 -3.84
C GLU A 250 30.42 2.34 -4.19
N THR A 251 29.53 1.43 -4.61
CA THR A 251 28.12 1.75 -4.91
C THR A 251 27.40 2.29 -3.68
N LYS A 252 27.58 1.65 -2.51
CA LYS A 252 26.96 2.09 -1.25
C LYS A 252 27.42 3.50 -0.87
N GLU A 253 28.71 3.78 -0.97
CA GLU A 253 29.27 5.11 -0.69
C GLU A 253 28.71 6.19 -1.63
N ILE A 254 28.60 5.88 -2.93
CA ILE A 254 27.99 6.79 -3.92
C ILE A 254 26.52 7.08 -3.56
N ILE A 255 25.73 6.07 -3.20
CA ILE A 255 24.33 6.27 -2.83
C ILE A 255 24.23 7.14 -1.57
N LEU A 256 25.02 6.87 -0.55
CA LEU A 256 25.05 7.68 0.68
C LEU A 256 25.47 9.13 0.41
N HIS A 257 26.37 9.35 -0.56
CA HIS A 257 26.81 10.69 -0.94
C HIS A 257 25.69 11.51 -1.60
N TYR A 258 24.91 10.90 -2.51
CA TYR A 258 23.90 11.62 -3.29
C TYR A 258 22.48 11.58 -2.73
N ILE A 259 22.16 10.70 -1.76
CA ILE A 259 20.78 10.50 -1.29
C ILE A 259 20.10 11.79 -0.82
N GLY A 260 20.85 12.74 -0.27
CA GLY A 260 20.31 14.05 0.13
C GLY A 260 19.82 14.93 -1.02
N HIS A 261 20.27 14.66 -2.26
CA HIS A 261 19.86 15.39 -3.46
C HIS A 261 18.67 14.71 -4.17
N PHE A 262 18.32 13.47 -3.80
CA PHE A 262 17.29 12.70 -4.51
C PHE A 262 15.93 13.39 -4.48
N GLU A 263 15.56 14.02 -3.36
CA GLU A 263 14.31 14.77 -3.27
C GLU A 263 14.29 16.01 -4.18
N GLU A 264 15.39 16.75 -4.24
CA GLU A 264 15.51 17.99 -5.03
C GLU A 264 15.51 17.70 -6.54
N GLU A 265 16.12 16.58 -6.95
CA GLU A 265 16.21 16.13 -8.33
C GLU A 265 15.04 15.22 -8.74
N ASP A 266 13.97 15.14 -7.92
CA ASP A 266 12.79 14.31 -8.15
C ASP A 266 13.15 12.85 -8.56
N LEU A 267 14.17 12.30 -7.90
CA LEU A 267 14.64 10.94 -8.04
C LEU A 267 14.16 10.10 -6.86
N LEU A 268 13.54 8.95 -7.14
CA LEU A 268 13.18 7.97 -6.12
C LEU A 268 13.99 6.69 -6.32
N MET A 269 14.78 6.28 -5.33
CA MET A 269 15.48 5.00 -5.38
C MET A 269 14.65 3.91 -4.68
N VAL A 270 14.41 2.80 -5.37
CA VAL A 270 13.67 1.65 -4.83
C VAL A 270 14.53 0.41 -4.83
N GLY A 271 14.83 -0.12 -3.65
CA GLY A 271 15.61 -1.33 -3.47
C GLY A 271 14.74 -2.56 -3.25
N SER A 272 15.06 -3.67 -3.91
CA SER A 272 14.44 -4.98 -3.65
C SER A 272 15.25 -5.74 -2.61
N ALA A 273 14.57 -6.36 -1.64
CA ALA A 273 15.21 -7.12 -0.59
C ALA A 273 14.51 -8.46 -0.34
N ASN A 274 15.28 -9.51 -0.05
CA ASN A 274 14.72 -10.77 0.46
C ASN A 274 14.62 -10.76 1.99
N THR A 275 15.48 -10.01 2.65
CA THR A 275 15.50 -9.81 4.10
C THR A 275 16.05 -8.42 4.43
N LEU A 276 15.57 -7.84 5.53
CA LEU A 276 16.07 -6.57 6.07
C LEU A 276 17.21 -6.77 7.08
N TYR A 277 17.43 -8.02 7.53
CA TYR A 277 18.30 -8.31 8.69
C TYR A 277 19.75 -7.85 8.49
N ASN A 278 20.28 -7.95 7.28
CA ASN A 278 21.68 -7.63 6.97
C ASN A 278 21.89 -6.23 6.43
N ILE A 279 20.84 -5.42 6.28
CA ILE A 279 20.96 -4.07 5.72
C ILE A 279 21.60 -3.15 6.77
N ASP A 280 22.57 -2.37 6.32
CA ASP A 280 23.26 -1.36 7.13
C ASP A 280 22.24 -0.37 7.73
N ARG A 281 22.33 -0.14 9.05
CA ARG A 281 21.41 0.76 9.76
C ARG A 281 21.58 2.21 9.30
N GLU A 282 22.75 2.56 8.78
CA GLU A 282 22.96 3.89 8.20
C GLU A 282 22.03 4.12 7.01
N ILE A 283 21.79 3.08 6.17
CA ILE A 283 20.92 3.17 5.00
C ILE A 283 19.45 3.34 5.42
N LEU A 284 19.06 2.70 6.52
CA LEU A 284 17.70 2.75 7.07
C LEU A 284 17.39 3.98 7.94
N ALA A 285 18.33 4.92 8.04
CA ALA A 285 18.12 6.12 8.85
C ALA A 285 17.02 7.03 8.24
N PRO A 286 16.29 7.80 9.07
CA PRO A 286 15.27 8.75 8.59
C PRO A 286 15.79 9.68 7.48
N GLY A 287 15.00 9.89 6.44
CA GLY A 287 15.35 10.68 5.25
C GLY A 287 16.24 9.95 4.24
N ARG A 288 16.53 8.66 4.44
CA ARG A 288 17.26 7.80 3.50
C ARG A 288 16.32 6.71 2.95
N PHE A 289 16.53 5.45 3.31
CA PHE A 289 15.64 4.34 2.99
C PHE A 289 14.82 3.94 4.24
N ASP A 290 14.10 4.91 4.79
CA ASP A 290 13.28 4.78 5.99
C ASP A 290 11.86 4.25 5.72
N VAL A 291 11.45 4.22 4.46
CA VAL A 291 10.19 3.61 4.03
C VAL A 291 10.43 2.17 3.58
N VAL A 292 9.75 1.24 4.25
CA VAL A 292 9.88 -0.19 3.99
C VAL A 292 8.51 -0.80 3.74
N ILE A 293 8.35 -1.47 2.60
CA ILE A 293 7.08 -2.00 2.12
C ILE A 293 7.17 -3.54 2.01
N PRO A 294 6.35 -4.28 2.78
CA PRO A 294 6.29 -5.73 2.70
C PRO A 294 5.53 -6.18 1.45
N ILE A 295 6.18 -6.97 0.61
CA ILE A 295 5.59 -7.63 -0.57
C ILE A 295 5.54 -9.13 -0.31
N PHE A 296 4.43 -9.58 0.28
CA PHE A 296 4.20 -11.01 0.57
C PHE A 296 3.25 -11.63 -0.45
N PRO A 297 3.33 -12.95 -0.70
CA PRO A 297 2.43 -13.64 -1.62
C PRO A 297 0.95 -13.35 -1.34
N PRO A 298 0.10 -13.30 -2.38
CA PRO A 298 -1.28 -12.90 -2.23
C PRO A 298 -2.06 -13.95 -1.45
N ASN A 299 -3.10 -13.53 -0.74
CA ASN A 299 -3.94 -14.44 0.05
C ASN A 299 -4.80 -15.34 -0.87
N ALA A 300 -5.51 -16.32 -0.30
CA ALA A 300 -6.29 -17.29 -1.09
C ALA A 300 -7.36 -16.62 -1.97
N ARG A 301 -8.00 -15.56 -1.46
CA ARG A 301 -9.03 -14.81 -2.17
C ARG A 301 -8.42 -14.04 -3.35
N GLU A 302 -7.33 -13.34 -3.13
CA GLU A 302 -6.61 -12.60 -4.17
C GLU A 302 -6.07 -13.53 -5.26
N ARG A 303 -5.49 -14.67 -4.87
CA ARG A 303 -5.05 -15.69 -5.84
C ARG A 303 -6.20 -16.19 -6.71
N SER A 304 -7.38 -16.42 -6.13
CA SER A 304 -8.54 -16.86 -6.91
C SER A 304 -8.95 -15.82 -7.96
N GLN A 305 -8.91 -14.53 -7.62
CA GLN A 305 -9.21 -13.44 -8.55
C GLN A 305 -8.18 -13.34 -9.67
N MET A 306 -6.89 -13.43 -9.33
CA MET A 306 -5.80 -13.41 -10.31
C MET A 306 -5.90 -14.58 -11.30
N ILE A 307 -6.17 -15.79 -10.80
CA ILE A 307 -6.35 -16.97 -11.65
C ILE A 307 -7.54 -16.76 -12.59
N LEU A 308 -8.69 -16.32 -12.05
CA LEU A 308 -9.90 -16.15 -12.86
C LEU A 308 -9.70 -15.13 -13.98
N TYR A 309 -9.01 -14.03 -13.70
CA TYR A 309 -8.65 -13.01 -14.69
C TYR A 309 -7.76 -13.54 -15.81
N HIS A 310 -6.76 -14.36 -15.49
CA HIS A 310 -5.86 -14.94 -16.49
C HIS A 310 -6.47 -16.11 -17.27
N MET A 311 -7.62 -16.62 -16.85
CA MET A 311 -8.36 -17.67 -17.53
C MET A 311 -9.41 -17.15 -18.51
N THR A 312 -9.75 -15.85 -18.44
CA THR A 312 -10.65 -15.14 -19.36
C THR A 312 -9.87 -14.43 -20.44
#